data_AF-A0A7K3YBQ1-F1
#
_entry.id   AF-A0A7K3YBQ1-F1
#
_cell.length_a   1.000
_cell.length_b   1.000
_cell.length_c   1.000
_cell.angle_alpha   90.00
_cell.angle_beta   90.00
_cell.angle_gamma   90.00
#
_symmetry.space_group_name_H-M   'P 1'
#
loop_
_entity.id
_entity.type
_entity.pdbx_description
1 polymer ?
#
loop_
_entity_poly.entity_id
_entity_poly.type
_entity_poly.pdbx_seq_one_letter_code
_entity_poly.pdbx_strand_id
1 'polypeptide(L)'
;MQFLEFALICERLEGISGRLDMIEIVSTVLSGLADEELPIFVRFIMGRIFPDWSPQKLGVGPNLLYDAVAYVVGTKREHVREEINTTGDAGLAIEGLLADKEQTSFFVQEMDLI
;
A
#
# COMPACT_ATOMS: atom_id res chain seq x y z
N MET A 1 2.32 -11.15 10.05
CA MET A 1 1.58 -11.12 8.78
C MET A 1 2.42 -10.40 7.75
N GLN A 2 2.41 -10.91 6.52
CA GLN A 2 3.14 -10.26 5.43
C GLN A 2 2.35 -9.02 4.96
N PHE A 3 3.05 -7.99 4.51
CA PHE A 3 2.44 -6.81 3.90
C PHE A 3 1.60 -7.19 2.66
N LEU A 4 2.00 -8.24 1.94
CA LEU A 4 1.21 -8.81 0.83
C LEU A 4 -0.16 -9.31 1.30
N GLU A 5 -0.22 -9.99 2.45
CA GLU A 5 -1.48 -10.47 3.02
C GLU A 5 -2.39 -9.29 3.39
N PHE A 6 -1.82 -8.22 3.95
CA PHE A 6 -2.55 -6.97 4.21
C PHE A 6 -3.10 -6.35 2.92
N ALA A 7 -2.28 -6.26 1.86
CA ALA A 7 -2.69 -5.69 0.57
C ALA A 7 -3.86 -6.47 -0.06
N LEU A 8 -3.83 -7.81 -0.02
CA LEU A 8 -4.92 -8.67 -0.51
C LEU A 8 -6.21 -8.49 0.29
N ILE A 9 -6.11 -8.24 1.61
CA ILE A 9 -7.27 -7.89 2.43
C ILE A 9 -7.87 -6.55 1.98
N CYS A 10 -7.04 -5.53 1.71
CA CYS A 10 -7.50 -4.25 1.19
C CYS A 10 -8.20 -4.38 -0.16
N GLU A 11 -7.62 -5.12 -1.11
CA GLU A 11 -8.22 -5.39 -2.43
C GLU A 11 -9.58 -6.08 -2.28
N ARG A 12 -9.66 -7.10 -1.41
CA ARG A 12 -10.93 -7.79 -1.15
C ARG A 12 -11.99 -6.86 -0.54
N LEU A 13 -11.59 -5.95 0.35
CA LEU A 13 -12.50 -4.99 0.96
C LEU A 13 -13.03 -3.96 -0.05
N GLU A 14 -12.19 -3.50 -0.98
CA GLU A 14 -12.63 -2.61 -2.08
C GLU A 14 -13.69 -3.26 -2.97
N GLY A 15 -13.60 -4.58 -3.19
CA GLY A 15 -14.58 -5.34 -3.97
C GLY A 15 -15.95 -5.54 -3.30
N ILE A 16 -16.12 -5.15 -2.04
CA ILE A 16 -17.33 -5.40 -1.24
C ILE A 16 -18.10 -4.10 -1.04
N SER A 17 -19.42 -4.15 -1.19
CA SER A 17 -20.31 -3.00 -0.91
C SER A 17 -21.07 -3.13 0.42
N GLY A 18 -21.15 -4.35 0.97
CA GLY A 18 -21.88 -4.66 2.20
C GLY A 18 -21.09 -4.32 3.47
N ARG A 19 -21.64 -3.45 4.32
CA ARG A 19 -21.01 -3.09 5.61
C ARG A 19 -20.83 -4.29 6.54
N LEU A 20 -21.81 -5.19 6.59
CA LEU A 20 -21.72 -6.37 7.47
C LEU A 20 -20.62 -7.33 7.01
N ASP A 21 -20.50 -7.52 5.69
CA ASP A 21 -19.45 -8.36 5.09
C ASP A 21 -18.05 -7.78 5.37
N MET A 22 -17.89 -6.46 5.29
CA MET A 22 -16.64 -5.79 5.68
C MET A 22 -16.31 -6.01 7.16
N ILE A 23 -17.32 -5.90 8.05
CA ILE A 23 -17.13 -6.15 9.50
C ILE A 23 -16.69 -7.59 9.74
N GLU A 24 -17.30 -8.57 9.06
CA GLU A 24 -16.94 -9.98 9.18
C GLU A 24 -15.48 -10.23 8.79
N ILE A 25 -15.04 -9.69 7.65
CA ILE A 25 -13.65 -9.82 7.18
C ILE A 25 -12.69 -9.19 8.18
N VAL A 26 -12.92 -7.94 8.58
CA VAL A 26 -12.01 -7.22 9.48
C VAL A 26 -11.96 -7.90 10.85
N SER A 27 -13.10 -8.31 11.42
CA SER A 27 -13.12 -9.00 12.72
C SER A 27 -12.40 -10.34 12.71
N THR A 28 -12.50 -11.08 11.60
CA THR A 28 -11.76 -12.33 11.40
C THR A 28 -10.26 -12.07 11.42
N VAL A 29 -9.78 -11.07 10.65
CA VAL A 29 -8.36 -10.72 10.61
C VAL A 29 -7.85 -10.27 11.97
N LEU A 30 -8.58 -9.36 12.64
CA LEU A 30 -8.17 -8.83 13.95
C LEU A 30 -7.95 -9.92 15.01
N SER A 31 -8.71 -11.03 14.94
CA SER A 31 -8.58 -12.13 15.89
C SER A 31 -7.30 -12.98 15.72
N GLY A 32 -6.67 -12.91 14.55
CA GLY A 32 -5.46 -13.67 14.21
C GLY A 32 -4.15 -12.89 14.28
N LEU A 33 -4.20 -11.58 14.53
CA LEU A 33 -3.01 -10.72 14.58
C LEU A 33 -2.24 -10.91 15.88
N ALA A 34 -0.92 -10.79 15.81
CA ALA A 34 -0.09 -10.65 17.01
C ALA A 34 -0.33 -9.28 17.68
N ASP A 35 -0.05 -9.20 18.98
CA ASP A 35 -0.26 -7.99 19.78
C ASP A 35 0.49 -6.77 19.22
N GLU A 36 1.68 -6.98 18.65
CA GLU A 36 2.47 -5.90 18.04
C GLU A 36 1.85 -5.39 16.73
N GLU A 37 1.21 -6.28 15.95
CA GLU A 37 0.63 -6.02 14.63
C GLU A 37 -0.69 -5.27 14.69
N LEU A 38 -1.51 -5.60 15.68
CA LEU A 38 -2.82 -5.02 15.90
C LEU A 38 -2.86 -3.48 15.76
N PRO A 39 -2.02 -2.70 16.47
CA PRO A 39 -2.03 -1.24 16.35
C PRO A 39 -1.59 -0.74 14.97
N ILE A 40 -0.71 -1.46 14.26
CA ILE A 40 -0.23 -1.08 12.92
C ILE A 40 -1.31 -1.38 11.88
N PHE A 41 -1.86 -2.59 11.90
CA PHE A 41 -2.95 -3.01 11.01
C PHE A 41 -4.14 -2.06 11.08
N VAL A 42 -4.62 -1.76 12.29
CA VAL A 42 -5.76 -0.86 12.52
C VAL A 42 -5.48 0.54 11.97
N ARG A 43 -4.25 1.05 12.11
CA ARG A 43 -3.90 2.35 11.52
C ARG A 43 -3.89 2.29 10.00
N PHE A 44 -3.24 1.29 9.42
CA PHE A 44 -3.04 1.19 7.97
C PHE A 44 -4.37 0.99 7.22
N ILE A 45 -5.26 0.13 7.72
CA ILE A 45 -6.59 -0.07 7.11
C ILE A 45 -7.46 1.20 7.16
N MET A 46 -7.21 2.09 8.12
CA MET A 46 -7.85 3.41 8.20
C MET A 46 -7.12 4.50 7.40
N GLY A 47 -6.08 4.15 6.63
CA GLY A 47 -5.27 5.09 5.85
C GLY A 47 -4.37 5.98 6.71
N ARG A 48 -3.94 5.52 7.88
CA ARG A 48 -3.09 6.26 8.82
C ARG A 48 -1.79 5.53 9.08
N ILE A 49 -0.71 6.29 9.28
CA ILE A 49 0.62 5.74 9.60
C ILE A 49 0.90 5.90 11.10
N PHE A 50 0.68 7.10 11.63
CA PHE A 50 0.90 7.44 13.03
C PHE A 50 -0.44 7.55 13.79
N PRO A 51 -0.44 7.37 15.12
CA PRO A 51 -1.59 7.70 15.96
C PRO A 51 -1.98 9.18 15.89
N ASP A 52 -3.25 9.50 16.14
CA ASP A 52 -3.79 10.87 16.02
C ASP A 52 -3.12 11.88 16.96
N TRP A 53 -2.65 11.40 18.12
CA TRP A 53 -1.94 12.23 19.10
C TRP A 53 -0.46 12.43 18.76
N SER A 54 0.08 11.71 17.77
CA SER A 54 1.48 11.81 17.40
C SER A 54 1.73 13.06 16.55
N PRO A 55 2.75 13.88 16.86
CA PRO A 55 3.13 15.01 16.02
C PRO A 55 3.86 14.57 14.73
N GLN A 56 4.19 13.29 14.59
CA GLN A 56 4.98 12.78 13.48
C GLN A 56 4.23 12.91 12.14
N LYS A 57 5.00 13.18 11.09
CA LYS A 57 4.54 13.24 9.70
C LYS A 57 5.49 12.40 8.86
N LEU A 58 4.95 11.74 7.84
CA LEU A 58 5.76 10.92 6.93
C LEU A 58 6.80 11.77 6.19
N GLY A 59 6.46 13.02 5.86
CA GLY A 59 7.35 13.93 5.13
C GLY A 59 7.57 13.54 3.67
N VAL A 60 6.76 12.64 3.13
CA VAL A 60 6.82 12.19 1.72
C VAL A 60 5.71 12.88 0.94
N GLY A 61 6.09 13.79 0.04
CA GLY A 61 5.19 14.39 -0.93
C GLY A 61 5.18 13.64 -2.28
N PRO A 62 4.28 13.99 -3.19
CA PRO A 62 4.14 13.29 -4.48
C PRO A 62 5.43 13.23 -5.31
N ASN A 63 6.23 14.31 -5.33
CA ASN A 63 7.49 14.31 -6.09
C ASN A 63 8.49 13.26 -5.57
N LEU A 64 8.60 13.10 -4.25
CA LEU A 64 9.48 12.09 -3.66
C LEU A 64 9.01 10.67 -4.01
N LEU A 65 7.69 10.44 -4.04
CA LEU A 65 7.11 9.18 -4.49
C LEU A 65 7.45 8.93 -5.98
N TYR A 66 7.27 9.94 -6.84
CA TYR A 66 7.53 9.80 -8.27
C TYR A 66 9.00 9.54 -8.57
N ASP A 67 9.91 10.20 -7.85
CA ASP A 67 11.35 9.98 -7.96
C ASP A 67 11.73 8.56 -7.52
N ALA A 68 11.15 8.07 -6.42
CA ALA A 68 11.39 6.70 -5.94
C ALA A 68 10.88 5.65 -6.93
N VAL A 69 9.66 5.81 -7.46
CA VAL A 69 9.09 4.90 -8.44
C VAL A 69 9.89 4.93 -9.74
N ALA A 70 10.25 6.12 -10.24
CA ALA A 70 11.05 6.26 -11.45
C ALA A 70 12.41 5.57 -11.33
N TYR A 71 13.07 5.72 -10.17
CA TYR A 71 14.31 5.02 -9.87
C TYR A 71 14.13 3.50 -9.86
N VAL A 72 13.10 3.00 -9.16
CA VAL A 72 12.85 1.57 -9.04
C VAL A 72 12.51 0.97 -10.40
N VAL A 73 11.59 1.56 -11.16
CA VAL A 73 11.11 1.05 -12.45
C VAL A 73 12.16 1.21 -13.57
N GLY A 74 13.07 2.18 -13.45
CA GLY A 74 14.06 2.50 -14.49
C GLY A 74 13.51 3.43 -15.56
N THR A 75 12.57 4.31 -15.20
CA THR A 75 11.95 5.27 -16.12
C THR A 75 12.18 6.72 -15.69
N LYS A 76 11.62 7.68 -16.44
CA LYS A 76 11.66 9.11 -16.09
C LYS A 76 10.49 9.46 -15.18
N ARG A 77 10.72 10.34 -14.22
CA ARG A 77 9.69 10.91 -13.33
C ARG A 77 8.47 11.47 -14.07
N GLU A 78 8.68 12.08 -15.25
CA GLU A 78 7.59 12.61 -16.06
C GLU A 78 6.63 11.51 -16.53
N HIS A 79 7.16 10.34 -16.91
CA HIS A 79 6.34 9.22 -17.33
C HIS A 79 5.50 8.68 -16.16
N VAL A 80 6.09 8.55 -14.96
CA VAL A 80 5.34 8.17 -13.75
C VAL A 80 4.19 9.13 -13.50
N ARG A 81 4.44 10.44 -13.61
CA ARG A 81 3.41 11.47 -13.43
C ARG A 81 2.32 11.39 -14.49
N GLU A 82 2.68 11.14 -15.75
CA GLU A 82 1.73 10.97 -16.86
C GLU A 82 0.82 9.75 -16.66
N GLU A 83 1.37 8.61 -16.23
CA GLU A 83 0.59 7.42 -15.91
C GLU A 83 -0.38 7.66 -14.75
N ILE A 84 0.08 8.31 -13.67
CA ILE A 84 -0.79 8.66 -12.53
C ILE A 84 -1.93 9.59 -12.98
N ASN A 85 -1.66 10.57 -13.83
CA ASN A 85 -2.68 11.47 -14.35
C ASN A 85 -3.68 10.76 -15.28
N THR A 86 -3.23 9.74 -16.01
CA THR A 86 -4.05 8.97 -16.96
C THR A 86 -4.95 7.97 -16.23
N THR A 87 -4.39 7.25 -15.25
CA THR A 87 -5.11 6.28 -14.43
C THR A 87 -6.05 6.96 -13.41
N GLY A 88 -5.68 8.15 -12.93
CA GLY A 88 -6.44 8.88 -11.91
C GLY A 88 -6.25 8.36 -10.49
N ASP A 89 -5.48 7.29 -10.31
CA ASP A 89 -5.08 6.72 -9.02
C ASP A 89 -3.58 6.41 -9.02
N ALA A 90 -2.90 6.81 -7.94
CA ALA A 90 -1.46 6.63 -7.84
C ALA A 90 -1.06 5.18 -7.55
N GLY A 91 -1.85 4.46 -6.76
CA GLY A 91 -1.61 3.05 -6.43
C GLY A 91 -1.69 2.18 -7.68
N LEU A 92 -2.79 2.27 -8.42
CA LEU A 92 -3.01 1.50 -9.65
C LEU A 92 -1.98 1.83 -10.75
N ALA A 93 -1.61 3.12 -10.91
CA ALA A 93 -0.58 3.50 -11.87
C ALA A 93 0.79 2.92 -11.49
N ILE A 94 1.16 2.95 -10.21
CA ILE A 94 2.43 2.40 -9.73
C ILE A 94 2.44 0.87 -9.83
N GLU A 95 1.32 0.21 -9.54
CA GLU A 95 1.16 -1.24 -9.73
C GLU A 95 1.44 -1.64 -11.18
N GLY A 96 0.81 -0.96 -12.14
CA GLY A 96 1.05 -1.21 -13.57
C GLY A 96 2.51 -0.98 -13.99
N LEU A 97 3.10 0.14 -13.55
CA LEU A 97 4.51 0.46 -13.82
C LEU A 97 5.48 -0.56 -13.23
N LEU A 98 5.16 -1.15 -12.08
CA LEU A 98 5.97 -2.19 -11.45
C LEU A 98 5.80 -3.56 -12.13
N ALA A 99 4.62 -3.86 -12.70
CA ALA A 99 4.37 -5.08 -13.46
C ALA A 99 5.19 -5.11 -14.77
N ASP A 100 5.35 -3.97 -15.43
CA ASP A 100 6.08 -3.83 -16.70
C ASP A 100 7.59 -3.60 -16.54
N LYS A 101 8.12 -3.76 -15.32
CA LYS A 101 9.50 -3.43 -14.98
C LYS A 101 10.51 -4.26 -15.81
N GLU A 102 11.22 -3.60 -16.72
CA GLU A 102 12.22 -4.21 -17.61
C GLU A 102 13.47 -4.77 -16.89
N GLN A 103 13.79 -4.26 -15.69
CA GLN A 103 14.92 -4.71 -14.87
C GLN A 103 14.41 -5.49 -13.65
N THR A 104 14.31 -6.81 -13.77
CA THR A 104 13.97 -7.68 -12.64
C THR A 104 15.13 -7.76 -11.64
N SER A 105 14.89 -7.31 -10.40
CA SER A 105 15.76 -7.67 -9.28
C SER A 105 15.64 -9.17 -9.08
N PHE A 106 16.77 -9.89 -9.07
CA PHE A 106 16.80 -11.35 -8.91
C PHE A 106 16.28 -11.85 -7.55
N PHE A 107 16.01 -10.95 -6.60
CA PHE A 107 15.53 -11.27 -5.26
C PHE A 107 14.29 -10.45 -4.91
N VAL A 108 13.23 -11.14 -4.53
CA VAL A 108 12.06 -10.56 -3.86
C VAL A 108 12.24 -10.80 -2.37
N GLN A 109 12.35 -9.72 -1.60
CA GLN A 109 12.30 -9.81 -0.15
C GLN A 109 10.85 -9.65 0.26
N GLU A 110 10.32 -10.66 0.96
CA GLU A 110 9.01 -10.51 1.59
C GLU A 110 9.08 -9.42 2.66
N MET A 111 8.06 -8.56 2.67
CA MET A 111 7.94 -7.50 3.65
C MET A 111 6.95 -7.94 4.72
N ASP A 112 7.40 -7.91 5.95
CA ASP A 112 6.53 -8.07 7.11
C ASP A 112 5.77 -6.76 7.35
N LEU A 113 4.61 -6.83 8.01
CA LEU A 113 3.86 -5.62 8.38
C LEU A 113 4.60 -4.76 9.43
N ILE A 114 5.53 -5.37 10.17
CA ILE A 114 6.38 -4.76 11.22
C ILE A 114 7.85 -5.00 10.89
#